data_AF-A0A4S8L3R3-F1
#
_entry.id   AF-A0A4S8L3R3-F1
#
_cell.length_a   1.000
_cell.length_b   1.000
_cell.length_c   1.000
_cell.angle_alpha   90.00
_cell.angle_beta   90.00
_cell.angle_gamma   90.00
#
_symmetry.space_group_name_H-M   'P 1'
#
loop_
_entity.id
_entity.type
_entity.pdbx_description
1 polymer ?
#
loop_
_entity_poly.entity_id
_entity_poly.type
_entity_poly.pdbx_seq_one_letter_code
_entity_poly.pdbx_strand_id
1 'polypeptide(L)'
;AMTLLQGCRYHFDKSVSCIAHITSVIHPGMVPQFKQVCKSLVDVTDKEEFQSLVALIQAKWPGTKSWLSWWLRPEHACMIFQSQKTMAPENADHIPSATNAQESMHSKIYQIAGTGHDL
;
A
#
# COMPACT_ATOMS: atom_id res chain seq x y z
N ALA A 1 -13.69 3.10 -11.13
CA ALA A 1 -13.29 2.11 -10.10
C ALA A 1 -11.83 1.64 -10.23
N MET A 2 -11.30 1.34 -11.44
CA MET A 2 -9.92 0.83 -11.60
C MET A 2 -8.81 1.81 -11.18
N THR A 3 -9.03 3.12 -11.32
CA THR A 3 -8.06 4.16 -10.96
C THR A 3 -7.69 4.17 -9.48
N LEU A 4 -8.65 3.84 -8.60
CA LEU A 4 -8.44 3.79 -7.14
C LEU A 4 -7.61 2.57 -6.73
N LEU A 5 -7.91 1.40 -7.31
CA LEU A 5 -7.16 0.16 -7.05
C LEU A 5 -5.71 0.28 -7.53
N GLN A 6 -5.50 0.88 -8.71
CA GLN A 6 -4.16 1.16 -9.21
C GLN A 6 -3.40 2.16 -8.31
N GLY A 7 -4.11 3.15 -7.75
CA GLY A 7 -3.56 4.10 -6.77
C GLY A 7 -3.05 3.44 -5.48
N CYS A 8 -3.83 2.53 -4.88
CA CYS A 8 -3.39 1.84 -3.66
C CYS A 8 -2.19 0.92 -3.88
N ARG A 9 -2.13 0.23 -5.03
CA ARG A 9 -0.93 -0.54 -5.39
C ARG A 9 0.29 0.35 -5.54
N TYR A 10 0.14 1.49 -6.20
CA TYR A 10 1.22 2.47 -6.36
C TYR A 10 1.69 3.03 -5.01
N HIS A 11 0.77 3.41 -4.13
CA HIS A 11 1.09 3.88 -2.78
C HIS A 11 1.79 2.83 -1.94
N PHE A 12 1.39 1.56 -2.05
CA PHE A 12 2.10 0.46 -1.42
C PHE A 12 3.54 0.35 -1.93
N ASP A 13 3.76 0.33 -3.24
CA ASP A 13 5.11 0.24 -3.83
C ASP A 13 6.02 1.41 -3.43
N LYS A 14 5.46 2.63 -3.41
CA LYS A 14 6.16 3.82 -2.90
C LYS A 14 6.52 3.68 -1.42
N SER A 15 5.58 3.19 -0.61
CA SER A 15 5.82 2.95 0.81
C SER A 15 6.90 1.89 1.05
N VAL A 16 6.90 0.80 0.27
CA VAL A 16 7.97 -0.23 0.27
C VAL A 16 9.31 0.41 -0.07
N SER A 17 9.36 1.30 -1.07
CA SER A 17 10.59 2.00 -1.43
C SER A 17 11.07 2.95 -0.33
N CYS A 18 10.16 3.68 0.33
CA CYS A 18 10.50 4.56 1.46
C CYS A 18 11.09 3.76 2.63
N ILE A 19 10.43 2.69 3.08
CA ILE A 19 10.92 1.90 4.22
C ILE A 19 12.21 1.14 3.89
N ALA A 20 12.40 0.74 2.63
CA ALA A 20 13.65 0.13 2.17
C ALA A 20 14.86 1.07 2.23
N HIS A 21 14.66 2.39 2.17
CA HIS A 21 15.74 3.37 2.34
C HIS A 21 16.06 3.64 3.81
N ILE A 22 15.22 3.22 4.76
CA ILE A 22 15.48 3.37 6.19
C ILE A 22 16.46 2.27 6.61
N THR A 23 17.74 2.60 6.61
CA THR A 23 18.84 1.65 6.84
C THR A 23 18.83 0.99 8.23
N SER A 24 18.23 1.65 9.22
CA SER A 24 18.00 1.09 10.56
C SER A 24 16.91 0.02 10.61
N VAL A 25 16.02 -0.02 9.61
CA VAL A 25 14.93 -1.00 9.48
C VAL A 25 15.31 -2.10 8.50
N ILE A 26 15.82 -1.72 7.32
CA ILE A 26 16.24 -2.64 6.26
C ILE A 26 17.73 -2.41 5.96
N HIS A 27 18.56 -3.40 6.24
CA HIS A 27 19.98 -3.33 5.88
C HIS A 27 20.14 -3.16 4.35
N PRO A 28 21.05 -2.30 3.85
CA PRO A 28 21.19 -2.03 2.42
C PRO A 28 21.36 -3.28 1.54
N GLY A 29 22.14 -4.26 2.01
CA GLY A 29 22.32 -5.53 1.30
C GLY A 29 21.07 -6.43 1.24
N MET A 30 20.04 -6.16 2.04
CA MET A 30 18.79 -6.92 2.10
C MET A 30 17.63 -6.23 1.37
N VAL A 31 17.80 -4.99 0.93
CA VAL A 31 16.81 -4.22 0.15
C VAL A 31 16.26 -4.99 -1.07
N PRO A 32 17.09 -5.61 -1.95
CA PRO A 32 16.55 -6.33 -3.10
C PRO A 32 15.67 -7.50 -2.67
N GLN A 33 16.07 -8.23 -1.64
CA GLN A 33 15.29 -9.33 -1.10
C GLN A 33 13.98 -8.86 -0.47
N PHE A 34 14.02 -7.78 0.33
CA PHE A 34 12.83 -7.19 0.93
C PHE A 34 11.80 -6.77 -0.14
N LYS A 35 12.25 -6.07 -1.18
CA LYS A 35 11.38 -5.65 -2.30
C LYS A 35 10.79 -6.86 -3.04
N GLN A 36 11.59 -7.90 -3.26
CA GLN A 36 11.10 -9.12 -3.91
C GLN A 36 10.02 -9.81 -3.08
N VAL A 37 10.22 -9.96 -1.77
CA VAL A 37 9.22 -10.55 -0.87
C VAL A 37 7.95 -9.70 -0.83
N CYS A 38 8.06 -8.37 -0.77
CA CYS A 38 6.91 -7.47 -0.83
C CYS A 38 6.16 -7.58 -2.18
N LYS A 39 6.87 -7.76 -3.30
CA LYS A 39 6.23 -7.98 -4.60
C LYS A 39 5.47 -9.30 -4.62
N SER A 40 6.06 -10.39 -4.12
CA SER A 40 5.39 -11.69 -3.99
C SER A 40 4.15 -11.61 -3.09
N LEU A 41 4.23 -10.86 -1.99
CA LEU A 41 3.11 -10.66 -1.07
C LEU A 41 1.88 -10.05 -1.76
N VAL A 42 2.10 -9.19 -2.77
CA VAL A 42 0.99 -8.57 -3.50
C VAL A 42 0.40 -9.49 -4.57
N ASP A 43 1.24 -10.29 -5.22
CA ASP A 43 0.85 -11.13 -6.36
C ASP A 43 0.23 -12.47 -5.94
N VAL A 44 0.60 -12.97 -4.77
CA VAL A 44 0.12 -14.27 -4.26
C VAL A 44 -1.41 -14.29 -4.14
N THR A 45 -2.02 -15.32 -4.71
CA THR A 45 -3.46 -15.58 -4.67
C THR A 45 -3.84 -16.48 -3.51
N ASP A 46 -2.94 -17.37 -3.11
CA ASP A 46 -3.14 -18.27 -1.99
C ASP A 46 -3.06 -17.56 -0.64
N LYS A 47 -3.96 -17.93 0.28
CA LYS A 47 -4.07 -17.28 1.60
C LYS A 47 -3.04 -17.79 2.59
N GLU A 48 -2.66 -19.07 2.52
CA GLU A 48 -1.66 -19.65 3.42
C GLU A 48 -0.28 -19.10 3.10
N GLU A 49 0.09 -19.08 1.82
CA GLU A 49 1.32 -18.49 1.31
C GLU A 49 1.39 -16.98 1.60
N PHE A 50 0.26 -16.28 1.54
CA PHE A 50 0.19 -14.89 1.98
C PHE A 50 0.58 -14.73 3.45
N GLN A 51 0.02 -15.54 4.35
CA GLN A 51 0.37 -15.49 5.77
C GLN A 51 1.83 -15.88 6.01
N SER A 52 2.35 -16.85 5.28
CA SER A 52 3.76 -17.23 5.30
C SER A 52 4.68 -16.08 4.90
N LEU A 53 4.33 -15.33 3.86
CA LEU A 53 5.09 -14.14 3.44
C LEU A 53 5.00 -13.00 4.46
N VAL A 54 3.83 -12.78 5.08
CA VAL A 54 3.67 -11.82 6.19
C VAL A 54 4.58 -12.19 7.36
N ALA A 55 4.53 -13.45 7.79
CA ALA A 55 5.36 -13.95 8.88
C ALA A 55 6.85 -13.84 8.56
N LEU A 56 7.24 -14.14 7.31
CA LEU A 56 8.60 -13.98 6.84
C LEU A 56 9.08 -12.53 6.94
N ILE A 57 8.27 -11.55 6.49
CA ILE A 57 8.63 -10.14 6.57
C ILE A 57 8.81 -9.71 8.03
N GLN A 58 7.88 -10.10 8.92
CA GLN A 58 7.94 -9.74 10.33
C GLN A 58 9.12 -10.38 11.06
N ALA A 59 9.46 -11.63 10.73
CA ALA A 59 10.58 -12.33 11.33
C ALA A 59 11.93 -11.75 10.86
N LYS A 60 12.05 -11.46 9.56
CA LYS A 60 13.31 -11.02 8.96
C LYS A 60 13.57 -9.52 9.12
N TRP A 61 12.52 -8.71 9.15
CA TRP A 61 12.60 -7.26 9.32
C TRP A 61 11.60 -6.77 10.37
N PRO A 62 11.84 -7.04 11.67
CA PRO A 62 10.89 -6.75 12.74
C PRO A 62 10.53 -5.26 12.87
N GLY A 63 11.42 -4.35 12.45
CA GLY A 63 11.14 -2.91 12.39
C GLY A 63 10.02 -2.51 11.42
N THR A 64 9.59 -3.43 10.55
CA THR A 64 8.48 -3.21 9.62
C THR A 64 7.11 -3.55 10.22
N LYS A 65 7.03 -4.11 11.43
CA LYS A 65 5.78 -4.64 12.01
C LYS A 65 4.63 -3.64 11.98
N SER A 66 4.83 -2.44 12.54
CA SER A 66 3.77 -1.41 12.59
C SER A 66 3.35 -0.94 11.20
N TRP A 67 4.32 -0.78 10.30
CA TRP A 67 4.09 -0.42 8.90
C TRP A 67 3.27 -1.50 8.18
N LEU A 68 3.67 -2.77 8.31
CA LEU A 68 2.99 -3.89 7.67
C LEU A 68 1.59 -4.10 8.25
N SER A 69 1.43 -3.99 9.57
CA SER A 69 0.11 -4.08 10.23
C SER A 69 -0.88 -3.03 9.75
N TRP A 70 -0.44 -1.84 9.35
CA TRP A 70 -1.32 -0.84 8.74
C TRP A 70 -1.84 -1.31 7.38
N TRP A 71 -0.96 -1.82 6.51
CA TRP A 71 -1.35 -2.34 5.19
C TRP A 71 -2.21 -3.60 5.26
N LEU A 72 -2.03 -4.43 6.29
CA LEU A 72 -2.82 -5.65 6.51
C LEU A 72 -4.24 -5.39 7.04
N ARG A 73 -4.61 -4.13 7.32
CA ARG A 73 -6.00 -3.81 7.68
C ARG A 73 -6.94 -4.17 6.53
N PRO A 74 -8.11 -4.77 6.80
CA PRO A 74 -9.01 -5.25 5.75
C PRO A 74 -9.36 -4.20 4.68
N GLU A 75 -9.53 -2.94 5.10
CA GLU A 75 -9.83 -1.79 4.24
C GLU A 75 -8.77 -1.52 3.16
N HIS A 76 -7.50 -1.77 3.44
CA HIS A 76 -6.39 -1.56 2.49
C HIS A 76 -5.99 -2.86 1.81
N ALA A 77 -5.97 -3.94 2.59
CA ALA A 77 -5.54 -5.26 2.15
C ALA A 77 -6.36 -5.76 0.95
N CYS A 78 -7.68 -5.58 0.98
CA CYS A 78 -8.58 -6.01 -0.09
C CYS A 78 -8.37 -5.27 -1.42
N MET A 79 -7.75 -4.08 -1.39
CA MET A 79 -7.46 -3.30 -2.60
C MET A 79 -6.11 -3.66 -3.22
N ILE A 80 -5.17 -4.14 -2.40
CA ILE A 80 -3.76 -4.28 -2.76
C ILE A 80 -3.41 -5.73 -3.02
N PHE A 81 -3.65 -6.61 -2.05
CA PHE A 81 -3.18 -8.00 -2.06
C PHE A 81 -4.17 -8.91 -2.78
N GLN A 82 -3.69 -9.67 -3.77
CA GLN A 82 -4.54 -10.51 -4.58
C GLN A 82 -5.26 -11.59 -3.76
N SER A 83 -4.59 -12.20 -2.78
CA SER A 83 -5.18 -13.19 -1.86
C SER A 83 -6.28 -12.64 -0.94
N GLN A 84 -6.31 -11.32 -0.74
CA GLN A 84 -7.26 -10.62 0.14
C GLN A 84 -8.40 -9.93 -0.61
N LYS A 85 -8.37 -9.93 -1.95
CA LYS A 85 -9.48 -9.43 -2.77
C LYS A 85 -10.68 -10.35 -2.60
N THR A 86 -11.67 -9.91 -1.82
CA THR A 86 -12.90 -10.64 -1.51
C THR A 86 -14.03 -10.41 -2.52
N MET A 87 -13.76 -9.91 -3.73
CA MET A 87 -14.81 -9.67 -4.72
C MET A 87 -15.39 -11.00 -5.25
N ALA A 88 -16.45 -11.48 -4.58
CA ALA A 88 -17.53 -12.19 -5.25
C ALA A 88 -18.26 -11.17 -6.16
N PRO A 89 -18.67 -11.54 -7.38
CA PRO A 89 -19.09 -10.60 -8.43
C PRO A 89 -20.39 -9.83 -8.17
N GLU A 90 -21.06 -9.97 -7.02
CA GLU A 90 -22.45 -9.50 -6.85
C GLU A 90 -22.67 -8.29 -5.92
N ASN A 91 -21.65 -7.78 -5.18
CA ASN A 91 -21.87 -6.71 -4.19
C ASN A 91 -20.95 -5.48 -4.32
N ALA A 92 -20.43 -5.18 -5.50
CA ALA A 92 -19.59 -3.99 -5.72
C ALA A 92 -20.32 -2.63 -5.53
N ASP A 93 -21.64 -2.65 -5.30
CA ASP A 93 -22.50 -1.45 -5.22
C ASP A 93 -22.56 -0.82 -3.81
N HIS A 94 -22.10 -1.52 -2.77
CA HIS A 94 -22.34 -1.13 -1.37
C HIS A 94 -21.09 -0.68 -0.58
N ILE A 95 -20.01 -0.27 -1.25
CA ILE A 95 -18.86 0.33 -0.53
C ILE A 95 -19.01 1.86 -0.57
N PRO A 96 -19.32 2.53 0.56
CA PRO A 96 -19.34 3.98 0.61
C PRO A 96 -17.96 4.54 0.26
N SER A 97 -17.92 5.26 -0.86
CA SER A 97 -16.79 6.02 -1.38
C SER A 97 -16.37 7.10 -0.38
N ALA A 98 -15.51 6.77 0.57
CA ALA A 98 -14.98 7.74 1.53
C ALA A 98 -13.54 7.42 1.90
N THR A 99 -12.59 7.54 0.98
CA THR A 99 -11.18 7.94 1.24
C THR A 99 -10.50 8.28 -0.09
N ASN A 100 -11.03 9.25 -0.86
CA ASN A 100 -10.26 9.86 -1.95
C ASN A 100 -10.71 11.29 -2.32
N ALA A 101 -11.81 11.79 -1.75
CA ALA A 101 -12.18 13.19 -1.92
C ALA A 101 -11.18 14.16 -1.23
N GLN A 102 -10.48 13.73 -0.18
CA GLN A 102 -9.58 14.60 0.59
C GLN A 102 -8.18 14.81 -0.03
N GLU A 103 -7.64 13.82 -0.75
CA GLU A 103 -6.30 13.96 -1.37
C GLU A 103 -6.35 14.75 -2.68
N SER A 104 -7.45 14.69 -3.43
CA SER A 104 -7.60 15.51 -4.64
C SER A 104 -7.91 16.99 -4.33
N MET A 105 -8.62 17.27 -3.23
CA MET A 105 -8.83 18.66 -2.80
C MET A 105 -7.53 19.34 -2.36
N HIS A 106 -6.58 18.62 -1.75
CA HIS A 106 -5.29 19.22 -1.35
C HIS A 106 -4.40 19.62 -2.53
N SER A 107 -4.40 18.87 -3.64
CA SER A 107 -3.64 19.27 -4.82
C SER A 107 -4.23 20.52 -5.50
N LYS A 108 -5.57 20.64 -5.52
CA LYS A 108 -6.25 21.83 -6.08
C LYS A 108 -6.09 23.07 -5.21
N ILE A 109 -6.10 22.95 -3.87
CA ILE A 109 -5.88 24.11 -2.98
C ILE A 109 -4.49 24.74 -3.23
N TYR A 110 -3.44 23.94 -3.42
CA TYR A 110 -2.10 24.46 -3.75
C TYR A 110 -2.03 25.12 -5.13
N GLN A 111 -2.77 24.63 -6.13
CA GLN A 111 -2.84 25.28 -7.44
C GLN A 111 -3.59 26.61 -7.41
N ILE A 112 -4.62 26.74 -6.57
CA ILE A 112 -5.43 27.96 -6.47
C ILE A 112 -4.74 29.01 -5.57
N ALA A 113 -4.01 28.59 -4.53
CA ALA A 113 -3.30 29.50 -3.62
C ALA A 113 -1.93 29.99 -4.16
N GLY A 114 -1.46 29.48 -5.30
CA GLY A 114 -0.14 29.79 -5.87
C GLY A 114 -0.11 30.84 -6.99
N THR A 115 -1.24 31.41 -7.40
CA THR A 115 -1.28 32.48 -8.43
C THR A 115 -1.89 33.75 -7.83
N GLY A 116 -1.05 34.55 -7.19
CA GLY A 116 -1.50 35.82 -6.60
C GLY A 116 -0.42 36.64 -5.90
N HIS A 117 0.84 36.52 -6.31
CA HIS A 117 1.85 37.51 -5.93
C HIS A 117 2.59 37.97 -7.21
N ASP A 118 2.04 39.00 -7.84
CA ASP A 118 2.82 39.93 -8.65
C ASP A 118 2.16 41.32 -8.53
N LEU A 119 2.93 42.22 -7.89
CA LEU A 119 2.89 43.70 -7.87
C LEU A 119 1.73 44.42 -7.16
#